data_AF-A0A2R6H6C4-F1
#
_entry.id   AF-A0A2R6H6C4-F1
#
_cell.length_a   1.000
_cell.length_b   1.000
_cell.length_c   1.000
_cell.angle_alpha   90.00
_cell.angle_beta   90.00
_cell.angle_gamma   90.00
#
_symmetry.space_group_name_H-M   'P 1'
#
loop_
_entity.id
_entity.type
_entity.pdbx_description
1 polymer ?
#
loop_
_entity_poly.entity_id
_entity_poly.type
_entity_poly.pdbx_seq_one_letter_code
_entity_poly.pdbx_strand_id
1 'polypeptide(L)' 'MNVQQQLADQGLPVRHVEYDDVTQVAVDFGPGADLSVDIVDETVIVVGDDSQYEIDVAAGAQAFISNGVLSIEVEE' A
#
# COMPACT_ATOMS: atom_id res chain seq x y z
N MET A 1 -9.48 -7.60 -8.42
CA MET A 1 -9.58 -6.14 -8.18
C MET A 1 -8.14 -5.63 -8.11
N ASN A 2 -7.80 -4.47 -8.67
CA ASN A 2 -6.43 -3.98 -8.56
C ASN A 2 -6.20 -3.28 -7.20
N VAL A 3 -4.93 -3.10 -6.82
CA VAL A 3 -4.52 -2.52 -5.52
C VAL A 3 -5.18 -1.17 -5.26
N GLN A 4 -5.22 -0.30 -6.28
CA GLN A 4 -5.83 1.03 -6.18
C GLN A 4 -7.31 0.96 -5.79
N GLN A 5 -8.08 0.08 -6.43
CA GLN A 5 -9.51 -0.08 -6.16
C GLN A 5 -9.76 -0.58 -4.74
N GLN A 6 -8.98 -1.56 -4.27
CA GLN A 6 -9.11 -2.08 -2.91
C GLN A 6 -8.92 -0.99 -1.84
N LEU A 7 -7.91 -0.13 -2.02
CA LEU A 7 -7.60 0.95 -1.08
C LEU A 7 -8.64 2.07 -1.15
N ALA A 8 -9.12 2.40 -2.34
CA ALA A 8 -10.18 3.39 -2.52
C ALA A 8 -11.51 2.93 -1.88
N ASP A 9 -11.86 1.64 -2.00
CA ASP A 9 -13.04 1.05 -1.37
C ASP A 9 -12.95 1.05 0.16
N GLN A 10 -11.73 1.05 0.71
CA GLN A 10 -11.44 1.23 2.14
C GLN A 10 -11.45 2.71 2.58
N GLY A 11 -11.75 3.65 1.65
CA GLY A 11 -11.85 5.08 1.94
C GLY A 11 -10.51 5.82 2.04
N LEU A 12 -9.41 5.20 1.62
CA LEU A 12 -8.08 5.78 1.71
C LEU A 12 -7.79 6.72 0.53
N PRO A 13 -7.04 7.83 0.76
CA PRO A 13 -6.58 8.69 -0.31
C PRO A 13 -5.44 8.01 -1.08
N VAL A 14 -5.71 7.60 -2.31
CA VAL A 14 -4.75 6.85 -3.14
C VAL A 14 -4.15 7.73 -4.24
N ARG A 15 -2.83 7.68 -4.39
CA ARG A 15 -2.10 8.19 -5.55
C ARG A 15 -1.46 7.03 -6.31
N HIS A 16 -1.60 7.03 -7.64
CA HIS A 16 -0.97 6.06 -8.52
C HIS A 16 0.08 6.76 -9.40
N VAL A 17 1.26 6.17 -9.51
CA VAL A 17 2.33 6.58 -10.43
C VAL A 17 2.83 5.33 -11.17
N GLU A 18 2.78 5.37 -12.49
CA GLU A 18 3.37 4.33 -13.36
C GLU A 18 4.84 4.69 -13.63
N TYR A 19 5.72 3.73 -13.37
CA TYR A 19 7.13 3.74 -13.79
C TYR A 19 7.32 2.66 -14.87
N ASP A 20 8.41 2.74 -15.64
CA ASP A 20 8.60 1.96 -16.88
C ASP A 20 8.23 0.46 -16.75
N ASP A 21 8.66 -0.22 -15.70
CA ASP A 21 8.38 -1.65 -15.46
C ASP A 21 7.68 -1.91 -14.10
N VAL A 22 7.27 -0.85 -13.39
CA VAL A 22 6.74 -0.95 -12.02
C VAL A 22 5.53 -0.03 -11.84
N THR A 23 4.43 -0.61 -11.37
CA THR A 23 3.28 0.16 -10.89
C THR A 23 3.47 0.50 -9.42
N GLN A 24 3.51 1.79 -9.07
CA GLN A 24 3.57 2.25 -7.68
C GLN A 24 2.24 2.84 -7.22
N VAL A 25 1.71 2.30 -6.12
CA VAL A 25 0.54 2.83 -5.41
C VAL A 25 0.99 3.43 -4.09
N ALA A 26 0.66 4.70 -3.87
CA ALA A 26 0.99 5.41 -2.64
C ALA A 26 -0.27 5.84 -1.89
N VAL A 27 -0.25 5.68 -0.56
CA VAL A 27 -1.31 6.10 0.35
C VAL A 27 -0.73 6.99 1.43
N ASP A 28 -1.32 8.17 1.61
CA ASP A 28 -0.91 9.13 2.63
C ASP A 28 -1.78 8.98 3.88
N PHE A 29 -1.17 8.56 4.98
CA PHE A 29 -1.80 8.45 6.30
C PHE A 29 -1.53 9.68 7.18
N GLY A 30 -0.78 10.65 6.68
CA GLY A 30 -0.44 11.88 7.35
C GLY A 30 0.85 11.81 8.18
N PRO A 31 1.41 12.99 8.54
CA PRO A 31 2.65 13.07 9.29
C PRO A 31 2.48 12.53 10.71
N GLY A 32 3.41 11.68 11.15
CA GLY A 32 3.43 11.13 12.50
C GLY A 32 2.52 9.92 12.72
N ALA A 33 1.91 9.38 11.66
CA ALA A 33 1.24 8.09 11.73
C ALA A 33 2.26 7.00 12.11
N ASP A 34 2.00 6.30 13.21
CA ASP A 34 2.78 5.13 13.61
C ASP A 34 2.20 3.92 12.88
N LEU A 35 2.91 3.49 11.85
CA LEU A 35 2.45 2.46 10.92
C LEU A 35 3.52 1.39 10.79
N SER A 36 3.05 0.15 10.69
CA SER A 36 3.85 -1.00 10.30
C SER A 36 3.27 -1.63 9.05
N VAL A 37 4.15 -2.19 8.22
CA VAL A 37 3.78 -2.93 7.03
C VAL A 37 4.52 -4.24 7.00
N ASP A 38 3.82 -5.31 6.61
CA ASP A 38 4.40 -6.60 6.32
C ASP A 38 3.74 -7.22 5.10
N ILE A 39 4.39 -8.21 4.50
CA ILE A 39 3.85 -8.97 3.37
C ILE A 39 3.80 -10.44 3.77
N VAL A 40 2.60 -11.01 3.75
CA VAL A 40 2.36 -12.43 3.98
C VAL A 40 1.77 -13.01 2.70
N ASP A 41 2.51 -13.91 2.07
CA ASP A 41 2.19 -14.45 0.74
C ASP A 41 1.97 -13.32 -0.29
N GLU A 42 0.75 -13.17 -0.79
CA GLU A 42 0.34 -12.19 -1.80
C GLU A 42 -0.54 -11.08 -1.18
N THR A 43 -0.37 -10.83 0.13
CA THR A 43 -1.14 -9.85 0.87
C THR A 43 -0.22 -8.88 1.61
N VAL A 44 -0.36 -7.59 1.32
CA VAL A 44 0.24 -6.52 2.11
C VAL A 44 -0.67 -6.22 3.29
N ILE A 45 -0.12 -6.27 4.50
CA ILE A 45 -0.81 -5.99 5.75
C ILE A 45 -0.25 -4.70 6.32
N VAL A 46 -1.11 -3.70 6.52
CA VAL A 46 -0.75 -2.42 7.11
C VAL A 46 -1.47 -2.29 8.44
N VAL A 47 -0.72 -2.06 9.51
CA VAL A 47 -1.27 -1.87 10.87
C VAL A 47 -0.88 -0.49 11.38
N GLY A 48 -1.87 0.28 11.78
CA GLY A 48 -1.73 1.50 12.58
C GLY A 48 -2.46 1.40 13.91
N ASP A 49 -2.47 2.50 14.66
CA ASP A 49 -3.01 2.55 16.03
C ASP A 49 -4.42 1.94 16.19
N ASP A 50 -5.35 2.36 15.34
CA ASP A 50 -6.76 1.95 15.41
C ASP A 50 -7.27 1.31 14.10
N SER A 51 -6.36 0.96 13.18
CA SER A 51 -6.73 0.48 11.85
C SER A 51 -5.81 -0.61 11.32
N GLN A 52 -6.39 -1.56 10.60
CA GLN A 52 -5.67 -2.58 9.84
C GLN A 52 -6.26 -2.62 8.43
N TYR A 53 -5.38 -2.67 7.43
CA TYR A 53 -5.74 -2.82 6.03
C TYR A 53 -5.04 -4.05 5.46
N GLU A 54 -5.80 -4.86 4.73
CA GLU A 54 -5.27 -6.01 4.00
C GLU A 54 -5.48 -5.73 2.51
N ILE A 55 -4.41 -5.87 1.75
CA ILE A 55 -4.38 -5.51 0.33
C ILE A 55 -3.80 -6.68 -0.44
N ASP A 56 -4.63 -7.28 -1.30
CA ASP A 56 -4.18 -8.32 -2.22
C ASP A 56 -3.30 -7.69 -3.30
N VAL A 57 -2.10 -8.25 -3.48
CA VAL A 57 -1.08 -7.81 -4.44
C VAL A 57 -0.65 -8.96 -5.34
N ALA A 58 0.00 -8.66 -6.46
CA ALA A 58 0.64 -9.71 -7.25
C ALA A 58 1.90 -10.24 -6.57
N ALA A 59 2.29 -11.47 -6.89
CA ALA A 59 3.55 -12.04 -6.43
C ALA A 59 4.75 -11.13 -6.79
N GLY A 60 5.70 -11.02 -5.87
CA GLY A 60 6.90 -10.18 -6.05
C GLY A 60 6.69 -8.70 -5.68
N ALA A 61 5.49 -8.32 -5.23
CA ALA A 61 5.25 -6.97 -4.73
C ALA A 61 6.13 -6.62 -3.52
N GLN A 62 6.44 -5.33 -3.40
CA GLN A 62 7.20 -4.77 -2.30
C GLN A 62 6.40 -3.64 -1.64
N ALA A 63 6.56 -3.46 -0.33
CA ALA A 63 5.83 -2.44 0.42
C ALA A 63 6.73 -1.78 1.45
N PHE A 64 6.63 -0.45 1.55
CA PHE A 64 7.47 0.36 2.43
C PHE A 64 6.68 1.53 3.01
N ILE A 65 7.03 1.94 4.23
CA ILE A 65 6.49 3.15 4.85
C ILE A 65 7.62 4.18 5.00
N SER A 66 7.37 5.40 4.52
CA SER A 66 8.28 6.52 4.68
C SER A 66 7.50 7.76 5.10
N ASN A 67 7.79 8.26 6.31
CA ASN A 67 7.21 9.49 6.84
C ASN A 67 5.66 9.52 6.82
N GLY A 68 5.00 8.39 7.12
CA GLY A 68 3.54 8.28 7.11
C GLY A 68 2.92 8.01 5.73
N VAL A 69 3.75 7.84 4.69
CA VAL A 69 3.30 7.42 3.36
C VAL A 69 3.63 5.95 3.15
N LEU A 70 2.62 5.15 2.84
CA LEU A 70 2.77 3.78 2.37
C LEU A 70 3.01 3.82 0.85
N SER A 71 4.02 3.11 0.38
CA SER A 71 4.24 2.83 -1.03
C SER A 71 4.21 1.32 -1.26
N ILE A 72 3.41 0.89 -2.24
CA ILE A 72 3.34 -0.49 -2.73
C ILE A 72 3.80 -0.49 -4.18
N GLU A 73 4.81 -1.30 -4.47
CA GLU A 73 5.39 -1.46 -5.80
C GLU A 73 5.08 -2.86 -6.31
N VAL A 74 4.58 -2.94 -7.54
CA VAL A 74 4.22 -4.20 -8.20
C VAL A 74 4.91 -4.22 -9.56
N GLU A 75 5.72 -5.26 -9.79
CA GLU A 75 6.29 -5.54 -11.12
C GLU A 75 5.18 -6.00 -12.07
N GLU A 76 5.18 -5.50 -13.31
CA GLU A 76 4.19 -5.88 -14.34
C GLU A 76 4.40 -7.27 -14.94
#